data_AF-A0A956IJ40-F1
#
_entry.id   AF-A0A956IJ40-F1
#
_cell.length_a   1.000
_cell.length_b   1.000
_cell.length_c   1.000
_cell.angle_alpha   90.00
_cell.angle_beta   90.00
_cell.angle_gamma   90.00
#
_symmetry.space_group_name_H-M   'P 1'
#
loop_
_entity.id
_entity.type
_entity.pdbx_description
1 polymer ?
#
loop_
_entity_poly.entity_id
_entity_poly.type
_entity_poly.pdbx_seq_one_letter_code
_entity_poly.pdbx_strand_id
1 'polypeptide(L)'
;MHSKFAPASHREAVAIFRAEIIGALVRSDLDHGELATTLRKLSKQHFRPPGSARTRTYSVTTLERWYYAYRAGGLPALMPERRTDAGRGQALTEAQRKLLLDIRREHRSASVPLILRTLHLDGRLDKGT
;
A
#
# COMPACT_ATOMS: atom_id res chain seq x y z
N MET A 1 29.87 2.66 -2.02
CA MET A 1 29.22 3.92 -1.60
C MET A 1 28.07 3.59 -0.65
N HIS A 2 27.95 4.33 0.45
CA HIS A 2 27.33 3.99 1.74
C HIS A 2 25.98 3.21 1.74
N SER A 3 26.04 1.89 1.97
CA SER A 3 24.89 1.02 2.25
C SER A 3 24.40 1.10 3.72
N LYS A 4 24.88 2.07 4.50
CA LYS A 4 24.63 2.15 5.95
C LYS A 4 23.33 2.90 6.31
N PHE A 5 22.67 3.53 5.34
CA PHE A 5 21.46 4.35 5.54
C PHE A 5 20.26 3.85 4.72
N ALA A 6 20.36 2.69 4.08
CA ALA A 6 19.23 2.09 3.40
C ALA A 6 18.30 1.41 4.42
N PRO A 7 16.97 1.46 4.25
CA PRO A 7 16.04 0.74 5.12
C PRO A 7 16.36 -0.76 5.09
N ALA A 8 16.40 -1.40 6.26
CA ALA A 8 16.70 -2.81 6.44
C ALA A 8 15.58 -3.73 5.94
N SER A 9 14.37 -3.20 5.73
CA SER A 9 13.25 -3.97 5.16
C SER A 9 12.29 -3.08 4.36
N HIS A 10 11.45 -3.70 3.53
CA HIS A 10 10.36 -2.99 2.86
C HIS A 10 9.38 -2.34 3.86
N ARG A 11 9.15 -2.97 5.02
CA ARG A 11 8.28 -2.42 6.08
C ARG A 11 8.87 -1.13 6.66
N GLU A 12 10.17 -1.13 6.90
CA GLU A 12 10.89 0.05 7.37
C GLU A 12 10.92 1.15 6.30
N ALA A 13 11.15 0.79 5.03
CA ALA A 13 11.07 1.73 3.93
C ALA A 13 9.70 2.43 3.87
N VAL A 14 8.61 1.67 4.07
CA VAL A 14 7.25 2.23 4.14
C VAL A 14 7.06 3.13 5.37
N ALA A 15 7.62 2.76 6.53
CA ALA A 15 7.54 3.58 7.73
C ALA A 15 8.26 4.93 7.56
N ILE A 16 9.48 4.90 7.00
CA ILE A 16 10.27 6.10 6.69
C ILE A 16 9.52 6.97 5.69
N PHE A 17 9.03 6.40 4.59
CA PHE A 17 8.23 7.11 3.60
C PHE A 17 7.02 7.82 4.21
N ARG A 18 6.30 7.15 5.11
CA ARG A 18 5.16 7.76 5.82
C ARG A 18 5.63 8.92 6.70
N ALA A 19 6.71 8.72 7.44
CA ALA A 19 7.30 9.74 8.32
C ALA A 19 7.78 10.97 7.53
N GLU A 20 8.37 10.80 6.35
CA GLU A 20 8.78 11.90 5.47
C GLU A 20 7.58 12.77 5.04
N ILE A 21 6.42 12.14 4.79
CA ILE A 21 5.20 12.85 4.38
C ILE A 21 4.62 13.69 5.53
N ILE A 22 4.53 13.13 6.74
CA ILE A 22 3.88 13.79 7.88
C ILE A 22 4.87 14.52 8.81
N GLY A 23 6.18 14.37 8.60
CA GLY A 23 7.21 14.73 9.57
C GLY A 23 7.22 16.21 9.93
N ALA A 24 7.03 17.08 8.93
CA ALA A 24 6.87 18.51 9.16
C ALA A 24 5.66 18.80 10.08
N LEU A 25 4.51 18.18 9.81
CA LEU A 25 3.28 18.37 10.60
C LEU A 25 3.45 17.93 12.05
N VAL A 26 4.23 16.86 12.29
CA VAL A 26 4.49 16.37 13.66
C VAL A 26 5.40 17.32 14.45
N ARG A 27 6.30 18.04 13.78
CA ARG A 27 7.25 18.97 14.40
C ARG A 27 6.70 20.40 14.51
N SER A 28 5.66 20.73 13.77
CA SER A 28 4.99 22.03 13.83
C SER A 28 4.17 22.16 15.11
N ASP A 29 4.23 23.34 15.72
CA ASP A 29 3.21 23.80 16.66
C ASP A 29 2.04 24.32 15.82
N LEU A 30 0.94 23.58 15.79
CA LEU A 30 -0.20 23.86 14.91
C LEU A 30 -1.36 24.37 15.75
N ASP A 31 -1.89 25.52 15.36
CA ASP A 31 -3.09 26.07 15.97
C ASP A 31 -4.35 25.27 15.60
N HIS A 32 -5.45 25.55 16.31
CA HIS A 32 -6.71 24.85 16.10
C HIS A 32 -7.19 24.99 14.63
N GLY A 33 -7.35 23.85 13.94
CA GLY A 33 -7.82 23.79 12.55
C GLY A 33 -6.72 23.86 11.47
N GLU A 34 -5.48 24.19 11.83
CA GLU A 34 -4.35 24.22 10.88
C GLU A 34 -3.94 22.81 10.43
N LEU A 35 -4.03 21.83 11.33
CA LEU A 35 -3.76 20.43 11.03
C LEU A 35 -4.66 19.92 9.88
N ALA A 36 -5.98 20.09 10.01
CA ALA A 36 -6.93 19.66 8.99
C ALA A 36 -6.70 20.36 7.65
N THR A 37 -6.34 21.64 7.67
CA THR A 37 -6.03 22.40 6.45
C THR A 37 -4.75 21.90 5.79
N THR A 38 -3.71 21.64 6.56
CA THR A 38 -2.43 21.12 6.05
C THR A 38 -2.59 19.70 5.49
N LEU A 39 -3.34 18.84 6.18
CA LEU A 39 -3.64 17.49 5.69
C LEU A 39 -4.47 17.51 4.39
N ARG A 40 -5.41 18.45 4.24
CA ARG A 40 -6.16 18.64 2.98
C ARG A 40 -5.27 19.12 1.82
N LYS A 41 -4.23 19.91 2.11
CA LYS A 41 -3.23 20.29 1.10
C LYS A 41 -2.38 19.07 0.73
N LEU A 42 -1.90 18.34 1.73
CA LEU A 42 -1.06 17.16 1.57
C LEU A 42 -1.78 16.03 0.82
N SER A 43 -3.10 15.86 1.03
CA SER A 43 -3.90 14.84 0.34
C SER A 43 -4.01 15.05 -1.17
N LYS A 44 -3.74 16.26 -1.67
CA LYS A 44 -3.73 16.58 -3.10
C LYS A 44 -2.37 16.34 -3.75
N GLN A 45 -1.33 16.07 -2.96
CA GLN A 45 0.02 15.84 -3.46
C GLN A 45 0.25 14.39 -3.86
N HIS A 46 1.05 14.20 -4.90
CA HIS A 46 1.44 12.89 -5.40
C HIS A 46 2.77 12.45 -4.80
N PHE A 47 2.77 11.28 -4.18
CA PHE A 47 3.95 10.67 -3.60
C PHE A 47 4.27 9.35 -4.28
N ARG A 48 5.55 8.98 -4.36
CA ARG A 48 6.02 7.70 -4.88
C ARG A 48 6.36 6.76 -3.72
N PRO A 49 5.54 5.75 -3.44
CA PRO A 49 5.83 4.83 -2.33
C PRO A 49 7.00 3.91 -2.67
N PRO A 50 7.71 3.39 -1.67
CA PRO A 50 8.75 2.38 -1.86
C PRO A 50 8.24 1.20 -2.68
N GLY A 51 9.02 0.75 -3.67
CA GLY A 51 8.67 -0.36 -4.56
C GLY A 51 7.55 -0.07 -5.58
N SER A 52 7.04 1.17 -5.66
CA SER A 52 6.00 1.56 -6.61
C SER A 52 6.60 2.30 -7.81
N ALA A 53 6.28 1.85 -9.02
CA ALA A 53 6.64 2.56 -10.26
C ALA A 53 5.80 3.83 -10.48
N ARG A 54 4.62 3.91 -9.85
CA ARG A 54 3.65 5.01 -10.00
C ARG A 54 3.51 5.83 -8.73
N THR A 55 3.23 7.13 -8.89
CA THR A 55 2.84 8.01 -7.80
C THR A 55 1.35 7.88 -7.48
N ARG A 56 0.95 8.28 -6.27
CA ARG A 56 -0.45 8.30 -5.82
C ARG A 56 -0.68 9.38 -4.77
N THR A 57 -1.92 9.80 -4.63
CA THR A 57 -2.39 10.64 -3.51
C THR A 57 -2.84 9.77 -2.34
N TYR A 58 -2.96 10.37 -1.16
CA TYR A 58 -3.49 9.71 0.04
C TYR A 58 -4.63 10.53 0.62
N SER A 59 -5.70 9.88 1.07
CA SER A 59 -6.83 10.59 1.69
C SER A 59 -6.40 11.27 2.99
N VAL A 60 -7.13 12.33 3.37
CA VAL A 60 -6.95 13.03 4.66
C VAL A 60 -6.96 12.04 5.82
N THR A 61 -7.95 11.14 5.87
CA THR A 61 -8.06 10.09 6.90
C THR A 61 -6.83 9.18 6.98
N THR A 62 -6.22 8.86 5.84
CA THR A 62 -4.99 8.04 5.82
C THR A 62 -3.82 8.79 6.44
N LEU A 63 -3.68 10.07 6.10
CA LEU A 63 -2.63 10.95 6.61
C LEU A 63 -2.82 11.22 8.11
N GLU A 64 -4.05 11.43 8.57
CA GLU A 64 -4.40 11.54 10.00
C GLU A 64 -3.99 10.29 10.77
N ARG A 65 -4.32 9.11 10.23
CA ARG A 65 -3.93 7.84 10.85
C ARG A 65 -2.41 7.75 11.02
N TRP A 66 -1.63 8.15 10.02
CA TRP A 66 -0.17 8.17 10.13
C TRP A 66 0.29 9.20 11.16
N TYR A 67 -0.26 10.41 11.13
CA TYR A 67 0.07 11.49 12.06
C TYR A 67 -0.10 11.04 13.52
N TYR A 68 -1.28 10.50 13.86
CA TYR A 68 -1.57 10.06 15.22
C TYR A 68 -0.78 8.81 15.62
N ALA A 69 -0.58 7.86 14.69
CA ALA A 69 0.27 6.70 14.96
C ALA A 69 1.71 7.10 15.30
N TYR A 70 2.29 8.02 14.53
CA TYR A 70 3.64 8.51 14.79
C TYR A 70 3.72 9.31 16.10
N ARG A 71 2.73 10.16 16.40
CA ARG A 71 2.63 10.86 17.69
C ARG A 71 2.60 9.90 18.88
N ALA A 72 1.91 8.76 18.74
CA ALA A 72 1.75 7.78 19.82
C ALA A 72 2.95 6.85 19.99
N GLY A 73 3.61 6.44 18.90
CA GLY A 73 4.63 5.37 18.94
C GLY A 73 5.80 5.56 17.99
N GLY A 74 6.01 6.77 17.46
CA GLY A 74 7.13 7.11 16.59
C GLY A 74 7.18 6.33 15.29
N LEU A 75 8.39 6.15 14.75
CA LEU A 75 8.61 5.43 13.49
C LEU A 75 8.11 3.96 13.51
N PRO A 76 8.29 3.17 14.60
CA PRO A 76 7.76 1.81 14.66
C PRO A 76 6.24 1.72 14.43
N ALA A 77 5.48 2.70 14.93
CA ALA A 77 4.02 2.74 14.76
C ALA A 77 3.58 3.00 13.30
N LEU A 78 4.49 3.45 12.44
CA LEU A 78 4.24 3.61 11.00
C LEU A 78 4.57 2.37 10.17
N MET A 79 5.14 1.32 10.77
CA MET A 79 5.40 0.10 10.03
C MET A 79 4.07 -0.52 9.57
N PRO A 80 3.94 -0.93 8.30
CA PRO A 80 2.74 -1.62 7.86
C PRO A 80 2.59 -2.91 8.68
N GLU A 81 1.40 -3.10 9.24
CA GLU A 81 1.03 -4.36 9.85
C GLU A 81 1.00 -5.44 8.78
N ARG A 82 1.35 -6.65 9.19
CA ARG A 82 1.14 -7.82 8.35
C ARG A 82 -0.37 -7.96 8.20
N ARG A 83 -0.88 -7.87 6.96
CA ARG A 83 -2.32 -8.06 6.73
C ARG A 83 -2.73 -9.41 7.33
N THR A 84 -3.91 -9.49 7.94
CA THR A 84 -4.42 -10.71 8.59
C THR A 84 -4.60 -11.87 7.62
N ASP A 85 -4.74 -11.57 6.33
CA ASP A 85 -4.81 -12.51 5.21
C ASP A 85 -3.45 -12.75 4.52
N ALA A 86 -2.34 -12.19 5.03
CA ALA A 86 -1.01 -12.45 4.48
C ALA A 86 -0.59 -13.90 4.75
N GLY A 87 -0.83 -14.75 3.75
CA GLY A 87 -0.69 -16.21 3.82
C GLY A 87 -2.01 -16.97 3.60
N ARG A 88 -3.14 -16.27 3.58
CA ARG A 88 -4.46 -16.75 3.12
C ARG A 88 -4.78 -16.30 1.70
N GLY A 89 -3.76 -15.94 0.92
CA GLY A 89 -3.96 -15.78 -0.52
C GLY A 89 -4.35 -17.14 -1.08
N GLN A 90 -5.30 -17.15 -2.02
CA GLN A 90 -5.76 -18.37 -2.68
C GLN A 90 -4.54 -19.28 -2.97
N ALA A 91 -4.54 -20.50 -2.45
CA ALA A 91 -3.47 -21.46 -2.71
C ALA A 91 -3.62 -21.94 -4.17
N LEU A 92 -3.22 -21.08 -5.10
CA LEU A 92 -3.20 -21.40 -6.52
C LEU A 92 -2.11 -22.44 -6.75
N THR A 93 -2.48 -23.53 -7.39
CA THR A 93 -1.52 -24.47 -7.98
C THR A 93 -0.65 -23.74 -9.00
N GLU A 94 0.55 -24.27 -9.29
CA GLU A 94 1.44 -23.69 -10.30
C GLU A 94 0.76 -23.62 -11.68
N ALA A 95 -0.08 -24.61 -12.01
CA ALA A 95 -0.87 -24.62 -13.22
C ALA A 95 -1.88 -23.47 -13.28
N GLN A 96 -2.60 -23.21 -12.19
CA GLN A 96 -3.54 -22.08 -12.11
C GLN A 96 -2.83 -20.72 -12.18
N ARG A 97 -1.66 -20.60 -11.55
CA ARG A 97 -0.82 -19.40 -11.65
C ARG A 97 -0.37 -19.14 -13.08
N LYS A 98 0.14 -20.18 -13.77
CA LYS A 98 0.56 -20.07 -15.16
C LYS A 98 -0.61 -19.68 -16.06
N LEU A 99 -1.77 -20.33 -15.90
CA LEU A 99 -2.99 -20.02 -16.64
C LEU A 99 -3.41 -18.55 -16.48
N LEU A 100 -3.42 -18.04 -15.25
CA LEU A 100 -3.76 -16.63 -14.98
C LEU A 100 -2.77 -15.66 -15.64
N LEU A 101 -1.48 -15.98 -15.63
CA LEU A 101 -0.45 -15.17 -16.27
C LEU A 101 -0.59 -15.17 -17.80
N ASP A 102 -0.86 -16.33 -18.40
CA ASP A 102 -1.04 -16.46 -19.85
C ASP A 102 -2.30 -15.69 -20.31
N ILE A 103 -3.43 -15.85 -19.63
CA ILE A 103 -4.65 -15.06 -19.90
C ILE A 103 -4.39 -13.56 -19.77
N ARG A 104 -3.61 -13.13 -18.76
CA ARG A 104 -3.29 -11.71 -18.57
C ARG A 104 -2.41 -11.15 -19.69
N ARG A 105 -1.53 -11.97 -20.28
CA ARG A 105 -0.68 -11.60 -21.41
C ARG A 105 -1.49 -11.50 -22.70
N GLU A 106 -2.34 -12.47 -22.96
CA GLU A 106 -3.20 -12.55 -24.15
C GLU A 106 -4.32 -11.50 -24.12
N HIS A 107 -4.94 -11.28 -22.96
CA HIS A 107 -6.10 -10.41 -22.79
C HIS A 107 -5.79 -9.23 -21.84
N ARG A 108 -4.83 -8.38 -22.21
CA ARG A 108 -4.39 -7.24 -21.37
C ARG A 108 -5.51 -6.26 -20.97
N SER A 109 -6.55 -6.13 -21.78
CA SER A 109 -7.71 -5.26 -21.52
C SER A 109 -8.79 -5.90 -20.64
N ALA A 110 -8.79 -7.23 -20.47
CA ALA A 110 -9.78 -7.90 -19.62
C ALA A 110 -9.58 -7.50 -18.16
N SER A 111 -10.69 -7.28 -17.44
CA SER A 111 -10.63 -6.96 -16.03
C SER A 111 -10.35 -8.22 -15.19
N VAL A 112 -9.69 -8.06 -14.04
CA VAL A 112 -9.42 -9.18 -13.13
C VAL A 112 -10.72 -9.89 -12.70
N PRO A 113 -11.82 -9.20 -12.35
CA PRO A 113 -13.09 -9.85 -12.03
C PRO A 113 -13.66 -10.70 -13.18
N LEU A 114 -13.51 -10.25 -14.44
CA LEU A 114 -13.96 -11.01 -15.60
C LEU A 114 -13.17 -12.31 -15.75
N ILE A 115 -11.83 -12.23 -15.69
CA ILE A 115 -10.95 -13.41 -15.78
C ILE A 115 -11.29 -14.42 -14.69
N LEU A 116 -11.42 -13.95 -13.43
CA LEU A 116 -11.77 -14.83 -12.31
C LEU A 116 -13.16 -15.44 -12.49
N ARG A 117 -14.17 -14.67 -12.90
CA ARG A 117 -15.53 -15.19 -13.13
C ARG A 117 -15.53 -16.29 -14.18
N THR A 118 -14.87 -16.07 -15.32
CA THR A 118 -14.78 -17.08 -16.39
C THR A 118 -14.13 -18.36 -15.90
N LEU A 119 -12.99 -18.25 -15.20
CA LEU A 119 -12.29 -19.43 -14.70
C LEU A 119 -13.07 -20.21 -13.63
N HIS A 120 -13.89 -19.54 -12.81
CA HIS A 120 -14.81 -20.22 -11.89
C HIS A 120 -15.98 -20.90 -12.60
N LEU A 121 -16.50 -20.30 -13.67
CA LEU A 121 -17.56 -20.91 -14.48
C LEU A 121 -17.05 -22.14 -15.23
N ASP A 122 -15.81 -22.08 -15.70
CA ASP A 122 -15.12 -23.18 -16.41
C ASP A 122 -14.58 -24.26 -15.47
N GLY A 123 -14.78 -24.14 -14.15
CA GLY A 123 -14.28 -25.08 -13.15
C GLY A 123 -12.75 -25.14 -13.02
N ARG A 124 -12.04 -24.12 -13.54
CA ARG A 124 -10.57 -24.03 -13.50
C ARG A 124 -10.05 -23.36 -12.23
N LEU A 125 -10.92 -22.68 -11.48
CA LEU A 125 -10.69 -22.15 -10.13
C LEU A 125 -11.89 -22.49 -9.24
N ASP A 126 -11.62 -22.80 -7.96
CA ASP A 126 -12.66 -23.13 -6.99
C ASP A 126 -13.31 -21.87 -6.41
N LYS A 127 -14.65 -21.89 -6.29
CA LYS A 127 -15.42 -20.80 -5.67
C LYS A 127 -15.20 -20.82 -4.16
N GLY A 128 -14.13 -20.18 -3.71
CA GLY A 128 -13.79 -20.11 -2.29
C GLY A 128 -12.33 -20.42 -1.97
N THR A 129 -11.44 -20.48 -2.98
CA THR A 129 -10.02 -20.26 -2.72
C THR A 129 -9.78 -18.81 -2.35
#